data_AF-A0A399ZNJ6-F1
#
_entry.id   AF-A0A399ZNJ6-F1
#
_cell.length_a   1.000
_cell.length_b   1.000
_cell.length_c   1.000
_cell.angle_alpha   90.00
_cell.angle_beta   90.00
_cell.angle_gamma   90.00
#
_symmetry.space_group_name_H-M   'P 1'
#
loop_
_entity.id
_entity.type
_entity.pdbx_description
1 polymer ?
#
loop_
_entity_poly.entity_id
_entity_poly.type
_entity_poly.pdbx_seq_one_letter_code
_entity_poly.pdbx_strand_id
1 'polypeptide(L)'
;MTNADQIILDLVATQRQASTTEVTAILDRVAQASFATYPARVPNAVRKLLVRYGIFVASRLPSLEWHLFKRIYDERQWPEETTAAMYEGDLRKAVQHPEVAVWTYRYFGRPYAGFLAPSHVRSAPQPLPYLYVAYDPGYGTITTGYQVSGYGALFDSNCTNIVRHR
;
A
#
# COMPACT_ATOMS: atom_id res chain seq x y z
N MET A 1 -2.94 -0.18 -26.27
CA MET A 1 -2.42 -0.87 -25.07
C MET A 1 -3.51 -0.83 -24.02
N THR A 2 -3.89 -1.98 -23.46
CA THR A 2 -4.95 -2.06 -22.45
C THR A 2 -4.49 -1.31 -21.19
N ASN A 3 -5.30 -0.38 -20.71
CA ASN A 3 -5.00 0.36 -19.49
C ASN A 3 -5.08 -0.61 -18.29
N ALA A 4 -3.98 -0.80 -17.56
CA ALA A 4 -3.92 -1.68 -16.39
C ALA A 4 -4.93 -1.29 -15.30
N ASP A 5 -5.27 0.00 -15.19
CA ASP A 5 -6.33 0.46 -14.29
C ASP A 5 -7.69 -0.14 -14.69
N GLN A 6 -7.99 -0.16 -15.99
CA GLN A 6 -9.22 -0.79 -16.50
C GLN A 6 -9.22 -2.31 -16.28
N ILE A 7 -8.07 -2.97 -16.46
CA ILE A 7 -7.94 -4.41 -16.17
C ILE A 7 -8.33 -4.68 -14.71
N ILE A 8 -7.82 -3.91 -13.75
CA ILE A 8 -8.17 -4.08 -12.33
C ILE A 8 -9.66 -3.87 -12.10
N LEU A 9 -10.26 -2.82 -12.69
CA LEU A 9 -11.68 -2.55 -12.56
C LEU A 9 -12.53 -3.72 -13.08
N ASP A 10 -12.18 -4.27 -14.24
CA ASP A 10 -12.87 -5.41 -14.85
C ASP A 10 -12.71 -6.68 -14.00
N LEU A 11 -11.52 -6.94 -13.46
CA LEU A 11 -11.26 -8.08 -12.56
C LEU A 11 -12.10 -7.97 -11.28
N VAL A 12 -12.21 -6.80 -10.67
CA VAL A 12 -13.06 -6.57 -9.48
C VAL A 12 -14.54 -6.76 -9.81
N ALA A 13 -14.98 -6.33 -11.00
CA ALA A 13 -16.37 -6.43 -11.42
C ALA A 13 -16.78 -7.87 -11.76
N THR A 14 -15.92 -8.61 -12.46
CA THR A 14 -16.22 -9.96 -12.97
C THR A 14 -15.76 -11.08 -12.04
N GLN A 15 -14.89 -10.79 -11.08
CA GLN A 15 -14.27 -11.76 -10.17
C GLN A 15 -13.52 -12.90 -10.87
N ARG A 16 -13.19 -12.74 -12.16
CA ARG A 16 -12.41 -13.74 -12.89
C ARG A 16 -10.95 -13.70 -12.44
N GLN A 17 -10.25 -14.79 -12.73
CA GLN A 17 -8.79 -14.83 -12.62
C GLN A 17 -8.14 -13.99 -13.73
N ALA A 18 -7.09 -13.26 -13.37
CA ALA A 18 -6.26 -12.54 -14.32
C ALA A 18 -5.36 -13.52 -15.08
N SER A 19 -5.17 -13.25 -16.37
CA SER A 19 -4.12 -13.91 -17.14
C SER A 19 -2.73 -13.43 -16.72
N THR A 20 -1.69 -14.20 -17.03
CA THR A 20 -0.29 -13.80 -16.75
C THR A 20 0.05 -12.44 -17.37
N THR A 21 -0.39 -12.18 -18.61
CA THR A 21 -0.17 -10.92 -19.30
C THR A 21 -0.82 -9.74 -18.57
N GLU A 22 -2.02 -9.93 -18.03
CA GLU A 22 -2.72 -8.91 -17.26
C GLU A 22 -2.03 -8.64 -15.92
N VAL A 23 -1.59 -9.69 -15.22
CA VAL A 23 -0.82 -9.55 -13.97
C VAL A 23 0.46 -8.75 -14.24
N THR A 24 1.22 -9.09 -15.29
CA THR A 24 2.42 -8.33 -15.66
C THR A 24 2.11 -6.86 -15.95
N ALA A 25 1.07 -6.57 -16.73
CA ALA A 25 0.67 -5.20 -17.03
C ALA A 25 0.27 -4.40 -15.77
N ILE A 26 -0.40 -5.06 -14.81
CA ILE A 26 -0.74 -4.46 -13.51
C ILE A 26 0.52 -4.14 -12.71
N LEU A 27 1.45 -5.10 -12.59
CA LEU A 27 2.69 -4.92 -11.84
C LEU A 27 3.54 -3.78 -12.42
N ASP A 28 3.69 -3.73 -13.75
CA ASP A 28 4.43 -2.68 -14.44
C ASP A 28 3.81 -1.29 -14.19
N ARG A 29 2.48 -1.20 -14.27
CA ARG A 29 1.76 0.06 -14.02
C ARG A 29 1.90 0.54 -12.59
N VAL A 30 1.74 -0.35 -11.62
CA VAL A 30 1.75 0.00 -10.18
C VAL A 30 3.17 0.30 -9.70
N ALA A 31 4.18 -0.38 -10.23
CA ALA A 31 5.59 -0.08 -9.94
C ALA A 31 5.97 1.37 -10.33
N GLN A 32 5.28 1.97 -11.30
CA GLN A 32 5.48 3.35 -11.73
C GLN A 32 4.51 4.35 -11.08
N ALA A 33 3.54 3.88 -10.30
CA ALA A 33 2.55 4.76 -9.70
C ALA A 33 3.18 5.68 -8.64
N SER A 34 2.61 6.88 -8.53
CA SER A 34 2.87 7.80 -7.42
C SER A 34 2.02 7.42 -6.21
N PHE A 35 2.48 7.80 -5.03
CA PHE A 35 1.63 7.82 -3.86
C PHE A 35 0.56 8.91 -3.99
N ALA A 36 -0.61 8.66 -3.41
CA ALA A 36 -1.70 9.62 -3.38
C ALA A 36 -1.27 10.97 -2.76
N THR A 37 -1.61 12.08 -3.42
CA THR A 37 -1.19 13.42 -3.04
C THR A 37 -2.25 14.20 -2.25
N TYR A 38 -3.48 13.69 -2.16
CA TYR A 38 -4.54 14.41 -1.46
C TYR A 38 -4.24 14.54 0.03
N PRO A 39 -4.64 15.65 0.68
CA PRO A 39 -4.42 15.81 2.11
C PRO A 39 -5.26 14.82 2.94
N ALA A 40 -4.61 14.02 3.77
CA ALA A 40 -5.24 13.10 4.71
C ALA A 40 -5.31 13.71 6.12
N ARG A 41 -6.37 13.38 6.88
CA ARG A 41 -6.49 13.81 8.28
C ARG A 41 -5.51 13.01 9.14
N VAL A 42 -4.71 13.71 9.93
CA VAL A 42 -3.82 13.12 10.93
C VAL A 42 -4.61 12.93 12.25
N PRO A 43 -4.80 11.69 12.75
CA PRO A 43 -5.43 11.42 14.03
C PRO A 43 -4.75 12.15 15.18
N ASN A 44 -5.53 12.59 16.17
CA ASN A 44 -5.01 13.37 17.30
C ASN A 44 -3.98 12.59 18.12
N ALA A 45 -4.18 11.29 18.29
CA ALA A 45 -3.24 10.42 19.00
C ALA A 45 -1.86 10.44 18.34
N VAL A 46 -1.80 10.33 17.01
CA VAL A 46 -0.52 10.34 16.29
C VAL A 46 0.12 11.72 16.28
N ARG A 47 -0.64 12.81 16.20
CA ARG A 47 -0.07 14.16 16.40
C ARG A 47 0.59 14.32 17.78
N LYS A 48 -0.07 13.84 18.83
CA LYS A 48 0.50 13.87 20.20
C LYS A 48 1.75 12.98 20.32
N LEU A 49 1.77 11.85 19.62
CA LEU A 49 2.95 10.99 19.54
C LEU A 49 4.12 11.73 18.87
N LEU A 50 3.90 12.33 17.71
CA LEU A 50 4.93 13.06 16.95
C LEU A 50 5.56 14.21 17.75
N VAL A 51 4.79 14.90 18.59
CA VAL A 51 5.31 15.95 19.47
C VAL A 51 6.39 15.42 20.44
N ARG A 52 6.31 14.15 20.86
CA ARG A 52 7.34 13.52 21.72
C ARG A 52 8.68 13.34 21.01
N TYR A 53 8.66 13.33 19.69
CA TYR A 53 9.84 13.29 18.81
C TYR A 53 10.23 14.69 18.30
N GLY A 54 9.63 15.76 18.83
CA GLY A 54 9.89 17.14 18.40
C GLY A 54 9.27 17.50 17.05
N ILE A 55 8.35 16.68 16.52
CA ILE A 55 7.72 16.87 15.22
C ILE A 55 6.32 17.47 15.40
N PHE A 56 6.14 18.69 14.90
CA PHE A 56 4.87 19.42 14.95
C PHE A 56 4.23 19.44 13.58
N VAL A 57 3.03 18.86 13.46
CA VAL A 57 2.31 18.76 12.19
C VAL A 57 0.91 19.34 12.27
N ALA A 58 0.41 19.81 11.12
CA ALA A 58 -0.97 20.25 10.97
C ALA A 58 -1.97 19.10 11.17
N SER A 59 -3.26 19.44 11.24
CA SER A 59 -4.34 18.45 11.34
C SER A 59 -4.53 17.63 10.06
N ARG A 60 -3.96 18.10 8.94
CA ARG A 60 -3.93 17.42 7.65
C ARG A 60 -2.53 17.52 7.05
N LEU A 61 -2.09 16.45 6.38
CA LEU A 61 -0.81 16.37 5.66
C LEU A 61 -1.04 15.70 4.30
N PRO A 62 -0.13 15.83 3.33
CA PRO A 62 -0.10 14.95 2.18
C PRO A 62 -0.19 13.47 2.61
N SER A 63 -0.97 12.65 1.90
CA SER A 63 -1.22 11.26 2.30
C SER A 63 0.08 10.46 2.51
N LEU A 64 1.07 10.65 1.63
CA LEU A 64 2.39 10.05 1.74
C LEU A 64 3.07 10.35 3.07
N GLU A 65 3.17 11.64 3.45
CA GLU A 65 3.81 12.06 4.70
C GLU A 65 3.08 11.50 5.92
N TRP A 66 1.73 11.55 5.90
CA TRP A 66 0.92 10.98 6.97
C TRP A 66 1.21 9.48 7.14
N HIS A 67 1.17 8.71 6.05
CA HIS A 67 1.44 7.27 6.11
C HIS A 67 2.87 6.98 6.55
N LEU A 68 3.86 7.72 6.04
CA LEU A 68 5.26 7.59 6.47
C LEU A 68 5.41 7.77 7.98
N PHE A 69 4.87 8.86 8.54
CA PHE A 69 4.94 9.12 9.97
C PHE A 69 4.25 8.05 10.80
N LYS A 70 3.10 7.56 10.34
CA LYS A 70 2.44 6.42 10.99
C LYS A 70 3.34 5.20 11.00
N ARG A 71 3.98 4.87 9.87
CA ARG A 71 4.82 3.67 9.74
C ARG A 71 6.11 3.74 10.57
N ILE A 72 6.70 4.93 10.70
CA ILE A 72 7.91 5.14 11.51
C ILE A 72 7.59 5.20 13.00
N TYR A 73 6.70 6.10 13.42
CA TYR A 73 6.59 6.48 14.83
C TYR A 73 5.53 5.68 15.58
N ASP A 74 4.40 5.38 14.95
CA ASP A 74 3.29 4.65 15.58
C ASP A 74 3.54 3.14 15.49
N GLU A 75 3.79 2.64 14.28
CA GLU A 75 3.90 1.21 14.02
C GLU A 75 5.35 0.69 14.04
N ARG A 76 6.34 1.57 13.99
CA ARG A 76 7.78 1.24 14.08
C ARG A 76 8.24 0.21 13.05
N GLN A 77 7.61 0.22 11.88
CA GLN A 77 7.85 -0.71 10.76
C GLN A 77 8.95 -0.22 9.80
N TRP A 78 9.36 1.05 9.93
CA TRP A 78 10.48 1.63 9.18
C TRP A 78 11.47 2.31 10.14
N PRO A 79 12.77 2.38 9.79
CA PRO A 79 13.75 3.19 10.51
C PRO A 79 13.38 4.68 10.56
N GLU A 80 13.79 5.39 11.62
CA GLU A 80 13.45 6.80 11.85
C GLU A 80 14.01 7.75 10.77
N GLU A 81 15.14 7.37 10.16
CA GLU A 81 15.79 8.10 9.07
C GLU A 81 15.14 7.89 7.69
N THR A 82 14.07 7.08 7.61
CA THR A 82 13.40 6.78 6.34
C THR A 82 12.76 8.03 5.76
N THR A 83 13.24 8.45 4.59
CA THR A 83 12.65 9.55 3.83
C THR A 83 11.44 9.10 3.01
N ALA A 84 10.61 10.03 2.55
CA ALA A 84 9.47 9.73 1.68
C ALA A 84 9.88 8.99 0.39
N ALA A 85 11.00 9.39 -0.23
CA ALA A 85 11.53 8.73 -1.41
C ALA A 85 12.01 7.30 -1.14
N MET A 86 12.65 7.06 0.03
CA MET A 86 13.04 5.71 0.45
C MET A 86 11.81 4.83 0.66
N TYR A 87 10.80 5.34 1.36
CA TYR A 87 9.55 4.63 1.61
C TYR A 87 8.83 4.28 0.31
N GLU A 88 8.61 5.24 -0.60
CA GLU A 88 8.04 4.93 -1.92
C GLU A 88 8.89 3.92 -2.71
N GLY A 89 10.22 4.04 -2.64
CA GLY A 89 11.15 3.09 -3.23
C GLY A 89 10.97 1.67 -2.68
N ASP A 90 10.74 1.53 -1.38
CA ASP A 90 10.46 0.24 -0.76
C ASP A 90 9.12 -0.35 -1.22
N LEU A 91 8.08 0.48 -1.34
CA LEU A 91 6.78 0.02 -1.86
C LEU A 91 6.90 -0.48 -3.30
N ARG A 92 7.64 0.25 -4.16
CA ARG A 92 7.88 -0.16 -5.55
C ARG A 92 8.68 -1.46 -5.63
N LYS A 93 9.72 -1.61 -4.81
CA LYS A 93 10.48 -2.87 -4.71
C LYS A 93 9.61 -4.05 -4.32
N ALA A 94 8.67 -3.86 -3.40
CA ALA A 94 7.75 -4.91 -2.99
C ALA A 94 6.79 -5.32 -4.12
N VAL A 95 6.26 -4.35 -4.88
CA VAL A 95 5.43 -4.62 -6.06
C VAL A 95 6.21 -5.38 -7.12
N GLN A 96 7.50 -5.08 -7.30
CA GLN A 96 8.38 -5.75 -8.27
C GLN A 96 8.99 -7.07 -7.77
N HIS A 97 8.66 -7.50 -6.56
CA HIS A 97 9.28 -8.70 -5.98
C HIS A 97 8.87 -9.96 -6.76
N PRO A 98 9.79 -10.92 -7.03
CA PRO A 98 9.47 -12.13 -7.79
C PRO A 98 8.36 -13.00 -7.17
N GLU A 99 8.26 -12.96 -5.84
CA GLU A 99 7.24 -13.69 -5.06
C GLU A 99 6.02 -12.83 -4.69
N VAL A 100 5.78 -11.71 -5.40
CA VAL A 100 4.61 -10.87 -5.13
C VAL A 100 3.32 -11.63 -5.40
N ALA A 101 2.46 -11.67 -4.40
CA ALA A 101 1.08 -12.12 -4.54
C ALA A 101 0.17 -10.93 -4.82
N VAL A 102 -0.79 -11.11 -5.74
CA VAL A 102 -1.66 -10.03 -6.24
C VAL A 102 -3.11 -10.37 -5.95
N TRP A 103 -3.83 -9.39 -5.38
CA TRP A 103 -5.26 -9.47 -5.16
C TRP A 103 -5.99 -8.33 -5.84
N THR A 104 -7.23 -8.59 -6.24
CA THR A 104 -8.22 -7.55 -6.54
C THR A 104 -9.39 -7.71 -5.60
N TYR A 105 -9.92 -6.61 -5.09
CA TYR A 105 -10.99 -6.62 -4.11
C TYR A 105 -11.76 -5.30 -4.10
N ARG A 106 -12.84 -5.25 -3.33
CA ARG A 106 -13.51 -4.00 -2.96
C ARG A 106 -13.29 -3.69 -1.49
N TYR A 107 -12.95 -2.46 -1.16
CA TYR A 107 -12.89 -1.96 0.21
C TYR A 107 -13.86 -0.79 0.36
N PHE A 108 -14.83 -0.91 1.28
CA PHE A 108 -15.98 -0.02 1.36
C PHE A 108 -16.65 0.19 -0.02
N GLY A 109 -16.80 -0.89 -0.78
CA GLY A 109 -17.40 -0.89 -2.12
C GLY A 109 -16.51 -0.35 -3.26
N ARG A 110 -15.38 0.30 -2.96
CA ARG A 110 -14.45 0.85 -3.97
C ARG A 110 -13.46 -0.20 -4.44
N PRO A 111 -13.13 -0.28 -5.74
CA PRO A 111 -12.18 -1.27 -6.28
C PRO A 111 -10.74 -0.95 -5.85
N TYR A 112 -9.97 -2.00 -5.54
CA TYR A 112 -8.55 -1.91 -5.21
C TYR A 112 -7.78 -3.10 -5.79
N ALA A 113 -6.48 -2.90 -5.98
CA ALA A 113 -5.51 -3.98 -6.10
C ALA A 113 -4.56 -3.98 -4.88
N GLY A 114 -4.24 -5.17 -4.39
CA GLY A 114 -3.35 -5.41 -3.26
C GLY A 114 -2.15 -6.23 -3.68
N PHE A 115 -0.97 -5.88 -3.17
CA PHE A 115 0.31 -6.52 -3.50
C PHE A 115 1.01 -6.91 -2.20
N LEU A 116 1.33 -8.19 -2.01
CA LEU A 116 2.04 -8.68 -0.83
C LEU A 116 3.33 -9.37 -1.26
N ALA A 117 4.45 -8.96 -0.68
CA ALA A 117 5.75 -9.58 -0.92
C ALA A 117 6.53 -9.75 0.38
N PRO A 118 7.52 -10.66 0.46
CA PRO A 118 8.49 -10.68 1.54
C PRO A 118 9.09 -9.29 1.77
N SER A 119 9.13 -8.83 3.03
CA SER A 119 9.69 -7.52 3.33
C SER A 119 11.21 -7.55 3.28
N HIS A 120 11.81 -6.58 2.58
CA HIS A 120 13.25 -6.32 2.62
C HIS A 120 13.64 -5.32 3.71
N VAL A 121 12.67 -4.64 4.34
CA VAL A 121 12.91 -3.64 5.39
C VAL A 121 13.05 -4.36 6.75
N ARG A 122 14.28 -4.71 7.12
CA ARG A 122 14.56 -5.53 8.32
C ARG A 122 15.22 -4.77 9.48
N SER A 123 15.73 -3.57 9.23
CA SER A 123 16.39 -2.73 10.24
C SER A 123 15.43 -1.92 11.12
N ALA A 124 14.12 -1.99 10.85
CA ALA A 124 13.12 -1.29 11.64
C ALA A 124 13.03 -1.83 13.07
N PRO A 125 12.55 -1.05 14.05
CA PRO A 125 12.41 -1.54 15.42
C PRO A 125 11.36 -2.65 15.62
N GLN A 126 10.33 -2.71 14.78
CA GLN A 126 9.30 -3.76 14.78
C GLN A 126 9.05 -4.28 13.35
N PRO A 127 10.01 -4.98 12.75
CA PRO A 127 9.88 -5.43 11.38
C PRO A 127 8.89 -6.60 11.31
N LEU A 128 8.01 -6.59 10.32
CA LEU A 128 7.12 -7.71 10.01
C LEU A 128 7.53 -8.42 8.71
N PRO A 129 7.21 -9.72 8.55
CA PRO A 129 7.77 -10.56 7.50
C PRO A 129 7.41 -10.17 6.07
N TYR A 130 6.26 -9.51 5.86
CA TYR A 130 5.77 -9.12 4.54
C TYR A 130 5.55 -7.62 4.44
N LEU A 131 5.62 -7.07 3.23
CA LEU A 131 5.25 -5.71 2.89
C LEU A 131 4.04 -5.75 1.95
N TYR A 132 2.98 -5.05 2.34
CA TYR A 132 1.75 -4.90 1.60
C TYR A 132 1.63 -3.51 0.99
N VAL A 133 1.17 -3.43 -0.25
CA VAL A 133 0.87 -2.18 -0.97
C VAL A 133 -0.57 -2.23 -1.48
N ALA A 134 -1.33 -1.15 -1.27
CA ALA A 134 -2.69 -0.99 -1.80
C ALA A 134 -2.74 0.09 -2.89
N TYR A 135 -3.37 -0.25 -4.01
CA TYR A 135 -3.48 0.59 -5.19
C TYR A 135 -4.95 0.87 -5.53
N ASP A 136 -5.28 2.14 -5.77
CA ASP A 136 -6.61 2.57 -6.20
C ASP A 136 -6.59 2.82 -7.72
N PRO A 137 -7.20 1.93 -8.54
CA PRO A 137 -7.23 2.07 -10.00
C PRO A 137 -8.09 3.26 -10.46
N GLY A 138 -8.98 3.78 -9.61
CA GLY A 138 -9.80 4.95 -9.94
C GLY A 138 -9.00 6.24 -10.00
N TYR A 139 -7.91 6.32 -9.22
CA TYR A 139 -6.98 7.46 -9.22
C TYR A 139 -5.61 7.13 -9.80
N GLY A 140 -5.32 5.85 -10.06
CA GLY A 140 -4.04 5.41 -10.58
C GLY A 140 -2.87 5.61 -9.60
N THR A 141 -3.14 5.51 -8.29
CA THR A 141 -2.17 5.85 -7.22
C THR A 141 -2.06 4.77 -6.15
N ILE A 142 -0.89 4.69 -5.52
CA ILE A 142 -0.70 3.95 -4.27
C ILE A 142 -1.36 4.73 -3.15
N THR A 143 -2.22 4.07 -2.37
CA THR A 143 -2.96 4.70 -1.26
C THR A 143 -2.35 4.39 0.09
N THR A 144 -1.74 3.22 0.25
CA THR A 144 -1.01 2.86 1.46
C THR A 144 0.02 1.78 1.21
N GLY A 145 1.01 1.71 2.09
CA GLY A 145 1.95 0.61 2.23
C GLY A 145 2.21 0.33 3.71
N TYR A 146 2.43 -0.92 4.09
CA TYR A 146 2.78 -1.30 5.47
C TYR A 146 3.32 -2.71 5.53
N GLN A 147 4.03 -3.04 6.61
CA GLN A 147 4.42 -4.42 6.86
C GLN A 147 3.30 -5.18 7.59
N VAL A 148 3.21 -6.48 7.34
CA VAL A 148 2.21 -7.37 7.96
C VAL A 148 2.80 -8.74 8.31
N SER A 149 2.17 -9.40 9.29
CA SER A 149 2.54 -10.75 9.72
C SER A 149 2.18 -11.84 8.69
N GLY A 150 1.18 -11.60 7.85
CA GLY A 150 0.74 -12.52 6.80
C GLY A 150 -0.58 -12.10 6.16
N TYR A 151 -1.04 -12.88 5.18
CA TYR A 151 -2.23 -12.55 4.40
C TYR A 151 -3.52 -12.48 5.23
N GLY A 152 -3.61 -13.24 6.32
CA GLY A 152 -4.78 -13.24 7.21
C GLY A 152 -5.04 -11.90 7.91
N ALA A 153 -4.06 -10.99 7.92
CA ALA A 153 -4.18 -9.66 8.51
C ALA A 153 -4.58 -8.56 7.49
N LEU A 154 -4.70 -8.88 6.20
CA LEU A 154 -4.91 -7.88 5.15
C LEU A 154 -6.36 -7.47 4.94
N PHE A 155 -7.28 -8.42 5.08
CA PHE A 155 -8.67 -8.24 4.67
C PHE A 155 -9.58 -8.34 5.91
N ASP A 156 -10.24 -7.24 6.23
CA ASP A 156 -11.25 -7.18 7.28
C ASP A 156 -12.66 -7.40 6.69
N SER A 157 -13.69 -7.24 7.51
CA SER A 157 -15.09 -7.39 7.10
C SER A 157 -15.56 -6.36 6.05
N ASN A 158 -14.78 -5.29 5.79
CA ASN A 158 -15.09 -4.29 4.79
C ASN A 158 -14.55 -4.67 3.40
N CYS A 159 -13.72 -5.71 3.33
CA CYS A 159 -13.22 -6.26 2.09
C CYS A 159 -14.20 -7.28 1.50
N THR A 160 -14.59 -7.08 0.24
CA THR A 160 -15.51 -7.95 -0.51
C THR A 160 -14.94 -8.27 -1.89
N ASN A 161 -15.47 -9.29 -2.57
CA ASN A 161 -15.02 -9.72 -3.91
C ASN A 161 -13.51 -9.97 -4.00
N ILE A 162 -12.93 -10.59 -2.97
CA ILE A 162 -11.49 -10.80 -2.88
C ILE A 162 -11.10 -11.95 -3.82
N VAL A 163 -10.27 -11.66 -4.82
CA VAL A 163 -9.73 -12.64 -5.77
C VAL A 163 -8.21 -12.54 -5.75
N ARG A 164 -7.54 -13.67 -5.53
CA ARG A 164 -6.07 -13.81 -5.63
C ARG A 164 -5.72 -14.30 -7.03
N HIS A 165 -4.74 -13.68 -7.68
CA HIS A 165 -4.32 -13.97 -9.06
C HIS A 165 -3.01 -14.75 -9.18
N ARG A 166 -2.19 -14.77 -8.12
CA ARG A 166 -0.96 -15.58 -7.99
C ARG A 166 -0.54 -15.67 -6.52
#